data_AF-A0A820NFW0-F1
#
_entry.id   AF-A0A820NFW0-F1
#
_cell.length_a   1.000
_cell.length_b   1.000
_cell.length_c   1.000
_cell.angle_alpha   90.00
_cell.angle_beta   90.00
_cell.angle_gamma   90.00
#
_symmetry.space_group_name_H-M   'P 1'
#
loop_
_entity.id
_entity.type
_entity.pdbx_description
1 polymer ?
#
loop_
_entity_poly.entity_id
_entity_poly.type
_entity_poly.pdbx_seq_one_letter_code
_entity_poly.pdbx_strand_id
1 'polypeptide(L)' 'MDYFVQLGITAVEIMPIKEFPGQVGWGYTPRYYFAIESTYGTTAELKEMIDTFHKNGIRVIMDGVYNH' A
#
# COMPACT_ATOMS: atom_id res chain seq x y z
N MET A 1 4.09 9.80 11.32
CA MET A 1 4.00 8.56 12.12
C MET A 1 3.31 8.78 13.45
N ASP A 2 3.57 9.90 14.12
CA ASP A 2 3.02 10.24 15.43
C ASP A 2 1.53 9.99 15.57
N TYR A 3 0.73 10.35 14.55
CA TYR A 3 -0.70 10.06 14.52
C TYR A 3 -1.03 8.56 14.72
N PHE A 4 -0.40 7.67 13.96
CA PHE A 4 -0.68 6.23 14.04
C PHE A 4 -0.21 5.62 15.36
N VAL A 5 0.93 6.07 15.86
CA VAL A 5 1.45 5.63 17.17
C VAL A 5 0.53 6.09 18.30
N GLN A 6 0.07 7.35 18.27
CA GLN A 6 -0.88 7.89 19.25
C GLN A 6 -2.25 7.21 19.15
N LEU A 7 -2.69 6.86 17.95
CA LEU A 7 -3.93 6.11 17.74
C LEU A 7 -3.85 4.69 18.33
N GLY A 8 -2.64 4.15 18.55
CA GLY A 8 -2.43 2.85 19.19
C GLY A 8 -2.71 1.65 18.27
N ILE A 9 -2.68 1.84 16.96
CA ILE A 9 -2.88 0.76 15.99
C ILE A 9 -1.65 -0.15 15.90
N THR A 10 -1.86 -1.42 15.58
CA THR A 10 -0.79 -2.42 15.42
C THR A 10 -0.56 -2.82 13.97
N ALA A 11 -1.47 -2.43 13.07
CA ALA A 11 -1.39 -2.69 11.65
C ALA A 11 -2.09 -1.57 10.85
N VAL A 12 -1.61 -1.36 9.63
CA VAL A 12 -2.30 -0.61 8.58
C VAL A 12 -2.59 -1.54 7.41
N GLU A 13 -3.73 -1.34 6.77
CA GLU A 13 -4.08 -2.00 5.53
C GLU A 13 -4.02 -0.98 4.40
N ILE A 14 -3.22 -1.29 3.38
CA ILE A 14 -3.16 -0.52 2.15
C ILE A 14 -4.02 -1.19 1.10
N MET A 15 -4.88 -0.38 0.50
CA MET A 15 -5.66 -0.71 -0.68
C MET A 15 -4.78 -1.18 -1.84
N PRO A 16 -5.34 -1.79 -2.90
CA PRO A 16 -4.56 -2.36 -3.99
C PRO A 16 -3.57 -1.36 -4.60
N ILE A 17 -2.28 -1.71 -4.58
CA ILE A 17 -1.17 -0.87 -5.05
C ILE A 17 -0.66 -1.26 -6.43
N LYS A 18 -1.24 -2.30 -7.05
CA LYS A 18 -0.82 -2.81 -8.36
C LYS A 18 -1.30 -1.86 -9.46
N GLU A 19 -0.48 -1.61 -10.46
CA GLU A 19 -0.80 -0.69 -11.56
C GLU A 19 -2.14 -1.02 -12.24
N PHE A 20 -2.97 0.01 -12.43
CA PHE A 20 -4.34 -0.11 -12.94
C PHE A 20 -4.70 1.08 -13.85
N PRO A 21 -5.65 0.92 -14.78
CA PRO A 21 -6.00 1.98 -15.72
C PRO A 21 -6.87 3.07 -15.07
N GLY A 22 -6.39 4.31 -15.07
CA GLY A 22 -7.17 5.48 -14.68
C GLY A 22 -7.33 5.64 -13.17
N GLN A 23 -8.23 6.52 -12.73
CA GLN A 23 -8.38 6.88 -11.31
C GLN A 23 -9.65 6.30 -10.65
N VAL A 24 -10.39 5.45 -11.37
CA VAL A 24 -11.70 4.96 -10.97
C VAL A 24 -11.58 3.48 -10.57
N GLY A 25 -12.18 3.12 -9.44
CA GLY A 25 -12.20 1.72 -8.96
C GLY A 25 -11.14 1.40 -7.90
N TRP A 26 -10.44 2.39 -7.36
CA TRP A 26 -9.55 2.28 -6.18
C TRP A 26 -8.50 1.15 -6.25
N GLY A 27 -8.00 0.83 -7.45
CA GLY A 27 -6.99 -0.20 -7.66
C GLY A 27 -7.53 -1.64 -7.76
N TYR A 28 -8.85 -1.86 -7.68
CA TYR A 28 -9.45 -3.19 -7.78
C TYR A 28 -9.47 -3.79 -9.19
N THR A 29 -8.83 -3.17 -10.18
CA THR A 29 -8.75 -3.65 -11.57
C THR A 29 -7.30 -3.70 -12.06
N PRO A 30 -6.43 -4.51 -11.42
CA PRO A 30 -5.01 -4.52 -11.73
C PRO A 30 -4.73 -4.99 -13.16
N ARG A 31 -3.76 -4.37 -13.82
CA ARG A 31 -3.25 -4.80 -15.14
C ARG A 31 -1.84 -5.36 -15.08
N TYR A 32 -0.98 -4.77 -14.24
CA TYR A 32 0.40 -5.22 -14.09
C TYR A 32 0.68 -5.60 -12.65
N TYR A 33 0.59 -6.90 -12.35
CA TYR A 33 0.66 -7.44 -10.99
C TYR A 33 2.00 -7.22 -10.27
N PHE A 34 3.06 -6.96 -11.02
CA PHE A 34 4.42 -6.75 -10.50
C PHE A 34 4.87 -5.29 -10.58
N ALA A 35 3.99 -4.39 -11.03
CA ALA A 35 4.26 -2.95 -11.06
C ALA A 35 3.41 -2.26 -9.99
N ILE A 36 4.02 -1.31 -9.29
CA ILE A 36 3.28 -0.37 -8.44
C ILE A 36 2.56 0.63 -9.33
N GLU A 37 1.38 1.06 -8.90
CA GLU A 37 0.66 2.19 -9.50
C GLU A 37 1.56 3.42 -9.55
N SER A 38 1.87 3.86 -10.77
CA SER A 38 2.86 4.91 -11.03
C SER A 38 2.53 6.26 -10.38
N THR A 39 1.25 6.53 -10.12
CA THR A 39 0.80 7.75 -9.45
C THR A 39 1.00 7.74 -7.93
N TYR A 40 1.22 6.56 -7.32
CA TYR A 40 1.47 6.42 -5.88
C TYR A 40 2.93 6.65 -5.51
N GLY A 41 3.82 6.69 -6.50
CA GLY A 41 5.25 6.89 -6.34
C GLY A 41 6.06 5.71 -6.87
N THR A 42 7.30 5.63 -6.42
CA THR A 42 8.26 4.61 -6.86
C THR A 42 8.24 3.40 -5.94
N THR A 43 8.75 2.26 -6.45
CA THR A 43 8.98 1.07 -5.62
C THR A 43 9.94 1.34 -4.45
N ALA A 44 10.84 2.32 -4.56
CA ALA A 44 11.74 2.71 -3.48
C ALA A 44 10.98 3.42 -2.34
N GLU A 45 10.11 4.37 -2.69
CA GLU A 45 9.27 5.08 -1.72
C GLU A 45 8.28 4.15 -1.01
N LEU A 46 7.70 3.17 -1.73
CA LEU A 46 6.86 2.13 -1.10
C LEU A 46 7.65 1.33 -0.06
N LYS A 47 8.89 0.93 -0.37
CA LYS A 47 9.74 0.20 0.57
C LYS A 47 10.08 1.06 1.79
N GLU A 48 10.41 2.33 1.59
CA GLU A 48 10.69 3.27 2.67
C GLU A 48 9.48 3.47 3.59
N MET A 49 8.28 3.57 3.02
CA MET A 49 7.03 3.64 3.79
C MET A 49 6.83 2.40 4.65
N ILE A 50 6.98 1.21 4.06
CA ILE A 50 6.86 -0.07 4.77
C ILE A 50 7.89 -0.17 5.90
N ASP A 51 9.15 0.16 5.62
CA ASP A 51 10.23 0.16 6.61
C ASP A 51 9.93 1.13 7.76
N THR A 52 9.33 2.29 7.46
CA THR A 52 8.92 3.26 8.48
C THR A 52 7.85 2.70 9.41
N PHE A 53 6.83 2.01 8.89
CA PHE A 53 5.83 1.34 9.72
C PHE A 53 6.47 0.22 10.57
N HIS A 54 7.31 -0.62 9.96
CA HIS A 54 7.97 -1.72 10.65
C HIS A 54 8.90 -1.25 11.78
N LYS A 55 9.66 -0.15 11.58
CA LYS A 55 10.49 0.47 12.63
C LYS A 55 9.69 0.91 13.85
N ASN A 56 8.40 1.19 13.68
CA ASN A 56 7.48 1.59 14.74
C ASN A 56 6.62 0.42 15.27
N GLY A 57 6.94 -0.83 14.91
CA GLY A 57 6.20 -2.02 15.35
C GLY A 57 4.81 -2.17 14.73
N ILE A 58 4.51 -1.42 13.66
CA ILE A 58 3.24 -1.45 12.95
C ILE A 58 3.38 -2.35 11.72
N ARG A 59 2.48 -3.32 11.57
CA ARG A 59 2.44 -4.23 10.41
C ARG A 59 1.78 -3.56 9.23
N VAL A 60 2.19 -3.93 8.01
CA VAL A 60 1.54 -3.49 6.77
C VAL A 60 0.87 -4.70 6.10
N ILE A 61 -0.43 -4.60 5.86
CA ILE A 61 -1.24 -5.58 5.13
C ILE A 61 -1.52 -4.99 3.75
N MET A 62 -1.32 -5.79 2.69
CA MET A 62 -1.62 -5.36 1.32
C MET A 62 -2.85 -6.08 0.81
N ASP A 63 -3.81 -5.30 0.30
CA ASP A 63 -4.99 -5.87 -0.34
C ASP A 63 -4.63 -6.54 -1.67
N GLY A 64 -4.99 -7.82 -1.75
CA GLY A 64 -4.61 -8.73 -2.81
C GLY A 64 -5.78 -9.03 -3.73
N VAL A 65 -5.80 -8.38 -4.89
CA VAL A 65 -6.81 -8.64 -5.92
C VAL A 65 -6.41 -9.88 -6.74
N TYR A 66 -7.02 -11.02 -6.43
CA TYR A 66 -6.78 -12.32 -7.11
C TYR A 66 -8.07 -13.02 -7.53
N ASN A 67 -9.21 -12.36 -7.36
CA ASN A 67 -10.54 -12.93 -7.53
C ASN A 67 -11.09 -12.84 -8.97
N HIS A 68 -10.37 -12.20 -9.89
CA HIS A 68 -10.72 -12.04 -11.30
C HIS A 68 -9.48 -11.80 -12.15
#